data_AF-A0A7G2JZ14-F1
#
_entry.id   AF-A0A7G2JZ14-F1
#
_cell.length_a   1.000
_cell.length_b   1.000
_cell.length_c   1.000
_cell.angle_alpha   90.00
_cell.angle_beta   90.00
_cell.angle_gamma   90.00
#
_symmetry.space_group_name_H-M   'P 1'
#
loop_
_entity.id
_entity.type
_entity.pdbx_description
1 polymer ?
#
loop_
_entity_poly.entity_id
_entity_poly.type
_entity_poly.pdbx_seq_one_letter_code
_entity_poly.pdbx_strand_id
1 'polypeptide(L)'
;LPYSGQNLEADAVYTNVPNQVCVVMTADCLPVLFTTTSGNEVAATHAGWRGLCDGVLEETVKYFQAKPEDIIAWFGPAIGPKAFQVGIDIVEKFVAVDEKAKLAFQPDAIEDGKYLSNLY
;
A
#
# COMPACT_ATOMS: atom_id res chain seq x y z
N LEU A 1 21.76 11.01 16.82
CA LEU A 1 22.14 9.66 17.30
C LEU A 1 22.36 8.79 16.07
N PRO A 2 23.53 8.19 15.83
CA PRO A 2 23.66 7.23 14.75
C PRO A 2 22.91 5.95 15.14
N TYR A 3 21.99 5.52 14.29
CA TYR A 3 21.30 4.24 14.40
C TYR A 3 22.33 3.11 14.22
N SER A 4 22.44 2.21 15.21
CA SER A 4 23.38 1.08 15.20
C SER A 4 22.68 -0.26 14.96
N GLY A 5 21.45 -0.24 14.45
CA GLY A 5 20.71 -1.44 14.09
C GLY A 5 21.07 -1.98 12.71
N GLN A 6 20.67 -3.21 12.43
CA GLN A 6 20.68 -3.77 11.09
C GLN A 6 19.58 -3.09 10.28
N ASN A 7 19.92 -2.46 9.14
CA ASN A 7 18.91 -2.01 8.20
C ASN A 7 18.25 -3.26 7.58
N LEU A 8 16.99 -3.47 7.91
CA LEU A 8 16.16 -4.48 7.27
C LEU A 8 15.57 -3.86 6.00
N GLU A 9 15.80 -4.49 4.85
CA GLU A 9 15.21 -4.08 3.58
C GLU A 9 13.81 -4.68 3.46
N ALA A 10 12.79 -3.86 3.71
CA ALA A 10 11.37 -4.25 3.62
C ALA A 10 10.47 -3.02 3.44
N ASP A 11 9.27 -3.23 2.88
CA ASP A 11 8.23 -2.21 2.72
C ASP A 11 7.03 -2.42 3.66
N ALA A 12 7.04 -3.47 4.47
CA ALA A 12 6.00 -3.75 5.46
C ALA A 12 6.61 -4.25 6.78
N VAL A 13 5.93 -3.96 7.87
CA VAL A 13 6.28 -4.43 9.21
C VAL A 13 5.03 -4.89 9.94
N TYR A 14 5.09 -6.09 10.51
CA TYR A 14 4.01 -6.74 11.26
C TYR A 14 4.50 -7.06 12.68
N THR A 15 3.61 -6.97 13.66
CA THR A 15 3.88 -7.48 15.01
C THR A 15 2.61 -7.91 15.72
N ASN A 16 2.73 -8.94 16.55
CA ASN A 16 1.75 -9.34 17.55
C ASN A 16 2.31 -9.20 18.98
N VAL A 17 3.44 -8.52 19.13
CA VAL A 17 4.13 -8.33 20.40
C VAL A 17 3.74 -6.97 21.00
N PRO A 18 3.20 -6.92 22.22
CA PRO A 18 2.87 -5.66 22.88
C PRO A 18 4.08 -4.73 22.99
N ASN A 19 3.82 -3.41 22.92
CA ASN A 19 4.82 -2.33 23.01
C ASN A 19 5.84 -2.27 21.86
N GLN A 20 5.60 -2.95 20.74
CA GLN A 20 6.32 -2.73 19.49
C GLN A 20 5.52 -1.81 18.56
N VAL A 21 6.23 -0.92 17.84
CA VAL A 21 5.60 0.06 16.95
C VAL A 21 5.94 -0.29 15.50
N CYS A 22 4.91 -0.50 14.69
CA CYS A 22 5.03 -0.61 13.24
C CYS A 22 5.06 0.79 12.61
N VAL A 23 6.07 1.08 11.79
CA VAL A 23 6.26 2.38 11.14
C VAL A 23 6.60 2.19 9.68
N VAL A 24 6.00 3.03 8.83
CA VAL A 24 6.39 3.23 7.44
C VAL A 24 6.55 4.72 7.19
N MET A 25 7.48 5.08 6.31
CA MET A 25 7.71 6.47 5.92
C MET A 25 7.17 6.68 4.52
N THR A 26 6.40 7.76 4.33
CA THR A 26 5.85 8.10 3.02
C THR A 26 6.02 9.58 2.72
N ALA A 27 6.13 9.86 1.42
CA ALA A 27 5.82 11.13 0.80
C ALA A 27 5.19 10.74 -0.54
N ASP A 28 3.88 10.99 -0.68
CA ASP A 28 3.02 10.57 -1.81
C ASP A 28 2.58 9.09 -1.82
N CYS A 29 3.46 8.10 -1.57
CA CYS A 29 3.04 6.69 -1.53
C CYS A 29 1.96 6.42 -0.46
N LEU A 30 1.12 5.39 -0.67
CA LEU A 30 0.02 5.05 0.24
C LEU A 30 0.54 4.30 1.48
N PRO A 31 0.44 4.86 2.71
CA PRO A 31 0.60 4.07 3.91
C PRO A 31 -0.71 3.33 4.21
N VAL A 32 -0.62 2.02 4.45
CA VAL A 32 -1.74 1.21 4.93
C VAL A 32 -1.42 0.69 6.33
N LEU A 33 -2.30 0.97 7.29
CA LEU A 33 -2.23 0.40 8.62
C LEU A 33 -3.23 -0.73 8.75
N PHE A 34 -2.83 -1.82 9.39
CA PHE A 34 -3.66 -2.99 9.63
C PHE A 34 -3.77 -3.27 11.12
N THR A 35 -4.94 -3.71 11.56
CA THR A 35 -5.15 -4.29 12.89
C THR A 35 -6.22 -5.37 12.83
N THR A 36 -6.15 -6.35 13.71
CA THR A 36 -7.30 -7.23 13.95
C THR A 36 -8.38 -6.52 14.77
N THR A 37 -9.62 -6.99 14.66
CA THR A 37 -10.75 -6.54 15.51
C THR A 37 -10.51 -6.79 17.01
N SER A 38 -9.72 -7.82 17.35
CA SER A 38 -9.26 -8.10 18.71
C SER A 38 -8.11 -7.19 19.19
N GLY A 39 -7.45 -6.48 18.28
CA GLY A 39 -6.36 -5.54 18.59
C GLY A 39 -5.06 -6.20 19.06
N ASN A 40 -4.84 -7.48 18.73
CA ASN A 40 -3.67 -8.26 19.14
C ASN A 40 -2.58 -8.39 18.06
N GLU A 41 -2.89 -8.04 16.82
CA GLU A 41 -1.97 -8.09 15.67
C GLU A 41 -2.08 -6.78 14.91
N VAL A 42 -0.95 -6.18 14.54
CA VAL A 42 -0.89 -4.93 13.79
C VAL A 42 0.16 -4.98 12.70
N ALA A 43 -0.04 -4.21 11.63
CA ALA A 43 0.98 -3.99 10.61
C ALA A 43 0.94 -2.57 10.05
N ALA A 44 2.06 -2.13 9.48
CA ALA A 44 2.16 -0.93 8.67
C ALA A 44 2.83 -1.28 7.34
N THR A 45 2.28 -0.82 6.22
CA THR A 45 2.77 -1.12 4.87
C THR A 45 2.93 0.15 4.05
N HIS A 46 4.08 0.27 3.38
CA HIS A 46 4.38 1.28 2.38
C HIS A 46 3.97 0.76 1.00
N ALA A 47 2.81 1.20 0.53
CA ALA A 47 2.26 0.81 -0.76
C ALA A 47 2.49 1.91 -1.80
N GLY A 48 3.74 2.06 -2.25
CA GLY A 48 4.01 2.73 -3.52
C GLY A 48 3.44 1.92 -4.69
N TRP A 49 3.21 2.55 -5.85
CA TRP A 49 2.53 1.87 -6.97
C TRP A 49 3.17 0.52 -7.38
N ARG A 50 4.49 0.39 -7.28
CA ARG A 50 5.21 -0.87 -7.57
C ARG A 50 4.85 -1.95 -6.55
N GLY A 51 5.08 -1.69 -5.27
CA GLY A 51 4.75 -2.63 -4.19
C GLY A 51 3.26 -2.98 -4.17
N LEU A 52 2.39 -1.99 -4.42
CA LEU A 52 0.95 -2.23 -4.53
C LEU A 52 0.61 -3.17 -5.69
N CYS A 53 1.21 -2.98 -6.86
CA CYS A 53 1.02 -3.86 -8.02
C CYS A 53 1.61 -5.26 -7.81
N ASP A 54 2.74 -5.34 -7.08
CA ASP A 54 3.46 -6.58 -6.80
C ASP A 54 2.85 -7.36 -5.60
N GLY A 55 1.80 -6.83 -4.97
CA GLY A 55 1.01 -7.53 -3.96
C GLY A 55 1.49 -7.36 -2.52
N VAL A 56 2.09 -6.21 -2.16
CA VAL A 56 2.60 -5.95 -0.80
C VAL A 56 1.48 -5.99 0.26
N LEU A 57 0.25 -5.61 -0.09
CA LEU A 57 -0.87 -5.65 0.86
C LEU A 57 -1.28 -7.09 1.16
N GLU A 58 -1.37 -7.91 0.12
CA GLU A 58 -1.67 -9.34 0.18
C GLU A 58 -0.57 -10.07 0.95
N GLU A 59 0.69 -9.73 0.70
CA GLU A 59 1.83 -10.28 1.44
C GLU A 59 1.76 -9.91 2.92
N THR A 60 1.46 -8.65 3.27
CA THR A 60 1.24 -8.24 4.66
C THR A 60 0.13 -9.03 5.33
N VAL A 61 -1.01 -9.22 4.66
CA VAL A 61 -2.15 -9.96 5.20
C VAL A 61 -1.81 -11.42 5.50
N LYS A 62 -0.92 -12.07 4.75
CA LYS A 62 -0.50 -13.46 5.01
C LYS A 62 0.21 -13.65 6.37
N TYR A 63 0.75 -12.59 6.97
CA TYR A 63 1.40 -12.69 8.29
C TYR A 63 0.39 -12.72 9.45
N PHE A 64 -0.83 -12.23 9.23
CA PHE A 64 -1.90 -12.29 10.22
C PHE A 64 -2.36 -13.74 10.42
N GLN A 65 -2.58 -14.10 11.69
CA GLN A 65 -3.18 -15.38 12.07
C GLN A 65 -4.72 -15.29 12.12
N ALA A 66 -5.25 -14.08 12.29
CA ALA A 66 -6.67 -13.80 12.18
C ALA A 66 -7.20 -14.10 10.78
N LYS A 67 -8.51 -14.35 10.70
CA LYS A 67 -9.17 -14.50 9.39
C LYS A 67 -9.22 -13.15 8.67
N PRO A 68 -9.21 -13.12 7.32
CA PRO A 68 -9.26 -11.87 6.57
C PRO A 68 -10.44 -10.96 6.94
N GLU A 69 -11.61 -11.53 7.25
CA GLU A 69 -12.79 -10.76 7.67
C GLU A 69 -12.63 -10.04 9.03
N ASP A 70 -11.65 -10.45 9.84
CA ASP A 70 -11.34 -9.86 11.15
C ASP A 70 -10.19 -8.83 11.07
N ILE A 71 -9.66 -8.55 9.87
CA ILE A 71 -8.59 -7.58 9.64
C ILE A 71 -9.19 -6.27 9.14
N ILE A 72 -8.89 -5.18 9.85
CA ILE A 72 -9.23 -3.82 9.48
C ILE A 72 -8.02 -3.19 8.80
N ALA A 73 -8.21 -2.65 7.60
CA ALA A 73 -7.21 -1.84 6.91
C ALA A 73 -7.63 -0.36 6.93
N TRP A 74 -6.71 0.51 7.30
CA TRP A 74 -6.87 1.96 7.21
C TRP A 74 -5.92 2.52 6.16
N PHE A 75 -6.47 3.20 5.17
CA PHE A 75 -5.73 3.85 4.10
C PHE A 75 -5.39 5.29 4.52
N GLY A 76 -4.09 5.55 4.70
CA GLY A 76 -3.63 6.85 5.18
C GLY A 76 -3.43 7.91 4.08
N PRO A 77 -2.87 9.07 4.44
CA PRO A 77 -2.62 10.14 3.49
C PRO A 77 -1.63 9.72 2.39
N ALA A 78 -2.04 9.91 1.15
CA ALA A 78 -1.27 9.60 -0.06
C ALA A 78 -1.54 10.67 -1.13
N ILE A 79 -0.81 10.60 -2.24
CA ILE A 79 -1.13 11.41 -3.43
C ILE A 79 -2.51 11.01 -3.96
N GLY A 80 -3.40 11.99 -4.09
CA GLY A 80 -4.79 11.73 -4.45
C GLY A 80 -5.02 11.52 -5.94
N PRO A 81 -6.22 11.03 -6.33
CA PRO A 81 -6.58 10.72 -7.72
C PRO A 81 -6.69 11.94 -8.64
N LYS A 82 -6.55 13.16 -8.11
CA LYS A 82 -6.52 14.40 -8.90
C LYS A 82 -5.11 14.89 -9.20
N ALA A 83 -4.09 14.24 -8.63
CA ALA A 83 -2.69 14.66 -8.71
C ALA A 83 -1.75 13.54 -9.15
N PHE A 84 -2.10 12.27 -8.89
CA PHE A 84 -1.24 11.15 -9.24
C PHE A 84 -1.37 10.77 -10.73
N GLN A 85 -0.58 11.43 -11.56
CA GLN A 85 -0.54 11.17 -12.99
C GLN A 85 0.50 10.07 -13.32
N VAL A 86 0.09 9.07 -14.10
CA VAL A 86 0.91 7.94 -14.53
C VAL A 86 0.82 7.72 -16.04
N GLY A 87 1.75 6.95 -16.59
CA GLY A 87 1.71 6.48 -17.98
C GLY A 87 0.87 5.22 -18.16
N ILE A 88 0.54 4.90 -19.41
CA ILE A 88 -0.17 3.66 -19.79
C ILE A 88 0.56 2.39 -19.32
N ASP A 89 1.89 2.42 -19.23
CA ASP A 89 2.72 1.30 -18.79
C ASP A 89 2.41 0.87 -17.35
N ILE A 90 2.00 1.82 -16.49
CA ILE A 90 1.59 1.53 -15.12
C ILE A 90 0.18 0.94 -15.12
N VAL A 91 -0.74 1.50 -15.91
CA VAL A 91 -2.11 0.98 -16.05
C VAL A 91 -2.08 -0.48 -16.50
N GLU A 92 -1.30 -0.79 -17.54
CA GLU A 92 -1.18 -2.14 -18.09
C GLU A 92 -0.64 -3.15 -17.08
N LYS A 93 0.31 -2.74 -16.22
CA LYS A 93 0.83 -3.61 -15.15
C LYS A 93 -0.26 -3.99 -14.14
N PHE A 94 -1.04 -3.03 -13.68
CA PHE A 94 -2.14 -3.29 -12.76
C PHE A 94 -3.23 -4.16 -13.41
N VAL A 95 -3.61 -3.86 -14.66
CA VAL A 95 -4.63 -4.60 -15.41
C VAL A 95 -4.19 -6.04 -15.72
N ALA A 96 -2.88 -6.28 -15.91
CA ALA A 96 -2.34 -7.61 -16.09
C ALA A 96 -2.44 -8.48 -14.81
N VAL A 97 -2.50 -7.86 -13.63
CA VAL A 97 -2.71 -8.55 -12.35
C VAL A 97 -4.20 -8.74 -12.06
N ASP A 98 -5.01 -7.68 -12.17
CA ASP A 98 -6.47 -7.72 -12.07
C ASP A 98 -7.10 -6.77 -13.09
N GLU A 99 -7.91 -7.32 -14.00
CA GLU A 99 -8.60 -6.53 -15.03
C GLU A 99 -9.47 -5.41 -14.44
N LYS A 100 -9.98 -5.59 -13.22
CA LYS A 100 -10.79 -4.57 -12.53
C LYS A 100 -10.00 -3.33 -12.14
N ALA A 101 -8.67 -3.42 -12.04
CA ALA A 101 -7.83 -2.28 -11.71
C ALA A 101 -7.98 -1.12 -12.70
N LYS A 102 -8.43 -1.38 -13.94
CA LYS A 102 -8.77 -0.34 -14.93
C LYS A 102 -9.73 0.73 -14.38
N LEU A 103 -10.60 0.39 -13.42
CA LEU A 103 -11.55 1.30 -12.82
C LEU A 103 -10.89 2.38 -11.94
N ALA A 104 -9.65 2.14 -11.50
CA ALA A 104 -8.88 3.08 -10.69
C ALA A 104 -8.10 4.11 -11.53
N PHE A 105 -8.15 4.02 -12.86
CA PHE A 105 -7.44 4.93 -13.76
C PHE A 105 -8.42 5.72 -14.63
N GLN A 106 -8.26 7.04 -14.67
CA GLN A 106 -9.00 7.93 -15.55
C GLN A 106 -8.05 8.58 -16.55
N PRO A 107 -8.34 8.61 -17.86
CA PRO A 107 -7.54 9.37 -18.80
C PRO A 107 -7.39 10.83 -18.36
N ASP A 108 -6.18 11.37 -18.45
CA ASP A 108 -5.94 12.78 -18.17
C ASP A 108 -6.54 13.63 -19.29
N ALA A 109 -7.37 14.61 -18.93
CA ALA A 109 -8.01 15.49 -19.90
C ALA A 109 -7.06 16.52 -20.52
N ILE A 110 -5.86 16.71 -19.92
CA ILE A 110 -4.88 17.73 -20.30
C ILE A 110 -3.73 17.12 -21.10
N GLU A 111 -3.27 15.92 -20.75
CA GLU A 111 -2.09 15.29 -21.35
C GLU A 111 -2.43 13.93 -21.95
N ASP A 112 -2.30 13.80 -23.28
CA ASP A 112 -2.62 12.57 -23.99
C ASP A 112 -1.67 11.42 -23.61
N GLY A 113 -2.23 10.21 -23.50
CA GLY A 113 -1.50 9.02 -23.05
C GLY A 113 -1.14 9.00 -21.54
N LYS A 114 -1.63 9.96 -20.76
CA LYS A 114 -1.53 9.97 -19.29
C LYS A 114 -2.85 9.60 -18.63
N TYR A 115 -2.74 9.10 -17.41
CA TYR A 115 -3.87 8.68 -16.58
C TYR A 115 -3.72 9.23 -15.18
N LEU A 116 -4.81 9.71 -14.61
CA LEU A 116 -4.94 9.99 -13.19
C LEU A 116 -5.31 8.69 -12.47
N SER A 117 -4.43 8.26 -11.56
CA SER A 117 -4.53 7.01 -10.83
C SER A 117 -5.07 7.23 -9.42
N ASN A 118 -6.03 6.42 -9.01
CA ASN A 118 -6.51 6.35 -7.64
C ASN A 118 -5.80 5.21 -6.88
N LEU A 119 -4.99 5.54 -5.87
CA LEU A 119 -4.31 4.55 -5.03
C LEU A 119 -5.26 3.90 -3.99
N TYR A 120 -6.43 4.49 -3.75
CA TYR A 120 -7.45 4.04 -2.78
C TYR A 120 -8.51 3.16 -3.43
#